data_AF-A0A1V6GWX1-F1
#
_entry.id   AF-A0A1V6GWX1-F1
#
_cell.length_a   1.000
_cell.length_b   1.000
_cell.length_c   1.000
_cell.angle_alpha   90.00
_cell.angle_beta   90.00
_cell.angle_gamma   90.00
#
_symmetry.space_group_name_H-M   'P 1'
#
loop_
_entity.id
_entity.type
_entity.pdbx_description
1 polymer ?
#
loop_
_entity_poly.entity_id
_entity_poly.type
_entity_poly.pdbx_seq_one_letter_code
_entity_poly.pdbx_strand_id
1 'polypeptide(L)'
;MSWTQTFDRTLPLLGHRNWILVVDKAYPSQSAPGIVTIDTRASLPAVLERVKDALAAAPHVRPVYYLDRELDFIDDTLAPGAEAFRRETARILEGAPTQTLLHDSVFAKLDQASKLFTVVVLKTESTLAYSSVFIELDCAYWSADREKALRTRMAHK
;
A
#
# COMPACT_ATOMS: atom_id res chain seq x y z
N MET A 1 19.69 0.66 -12.65
CA MET A 1 18.70 1.66 -12.19
C MET A 1 18.40 1.39 -10.74
N SER A 2 18.26 2.42 -9.92
CA SER A 2 17.82 2.25 -8.53
C SER A 2 16.34 1.89 -8.49
N TRP A 3 15.89 1.24 -7.42
CA TRP A 3 14.47 0.94 -7.23
C TRP A 3 13.61 2.21 -7.21
N THR A 4 14.15 3.32 -6.66
CA THR A 4 13.47 4.63 -6.63
C THR A 4 13.22 5.19 -8.02
N GLN A 5 14.20 5.10 -8.93
CA GLN A 5 14.03 5.54 -10.32
C GLN A 5 12.97 4.71 -11.06
N THR A 6 12.93 3.40 -10.82
CA THR A 6 11.89 2.53 -11.39
C THR A 6 10.53 2.96 -10.85
N PHE A 7 10.40 3.13 -9.53
CA PHE A 7 9.15 3.53 -8.89
C PHE A 7 8.66 4.90 -9.39
N ASP A 8 9.54 5.90 -9.49
CA ASP A 8 9.19 7.25 -9.95
C ASP A 8 8.69 7.28 -11.41
N ARG A 9 9.15 6.34 -12.25
CA ARG A 9 8.64 6.17 -13.61
C ARG A 9 7.31 5.42 -13.65
N THR A 10 7.06 4.54 -12.67
CA THR A 10 5.84 3.76 -12.59
C THR A 10 4.68 4.56 -11.98
N LEU A 11 4.93 5.35 -10.93
CA LEU A 11 3.88 6.04 -10.17
C LEU A 11 2.95 6.93 -11.02
N PRO A 12 3.41 7.72 -12.01
CA PRO A 12 2.52 8.50 -12.87
C PRO A 12 1.56 7.66 -13.75
N LEU A 13 1.85 6.37 -13.94
CA LEU A 13 1.02 5.45 -14.71
C LEU A 13 -0.05 4.77 -13.85
N LEU A 14 0.08 4.86 -12.53
CA LEU A 14 -0.89 4.30 -11.59
C LEU A 14 -1.99 5.33 -11.32
N GLY A 15 -3.22 4.84 -11.17
CA GLY A 15 -4.40 5.65 -10.88
C GLY A 15 -5.35 4.92 -9.93
N HIS A 16 -6.62 5.37 -9.93
CA HIS A 16 -7.67 4.76 -9.12
C HIS A 16 -7.77 3.24 -9.36
N ARG A 17 -7.80 2.46 -8.27
CA ARG A 17 -7.85 0.98 -8.19
C ARG A 17 -6.53 0.25 -8.44
N ASN A 18 -5.44 0.96 -8.75
CA ASN A 18 -4.12 0.36 -8.69
C ASN A 18 -3.68 0.19 -7.23
N TRP A 19 -2.75 -0.74 -7.01
CA TRP A 19 -2.20 -1.04 -5.69
C TRP A 19 -0.69 -0.89 -5.68
N ILE A 20 -0.16 -0.40 -4.56
CA ILE A 20 1.26 -0.42 -4.23
C ILE A 20 1.42 -1.19 -2.92
N LEU A 21 2.32 -2.17 -2.89
CA LEU A 21 2.54 -3.03 -1.74
C LEU A 21 3.98 -2.85 -1.30
N VAL A 22 4.21 -2.48 -0.05
CA VAL A 22 5.53 -2.47 0.57
C VAL A 22 5.61 -3.69 1.47
N VAL A 23 6.29 -4.73 1.00
CA VAL A 23 6.13 -6.08 1.58
C VAL A 23 7.40 -6.61 2.24
N ASP A 24 7.21 -7.46 3.22
CA ASP A 24 8.27 -8.28 3.81
C ASP A 24 8.92 -9.22 2.79
N LYS A 25 10.02 -9.85 3.19
CA LYS A 25 10.83 -10.72 2.35
C LYS A 25 10.10 -12.02 1.99
N ALA A 26 9.20 -12.51 2.84
CA ALA A 26 8.50 -13.78 2.67
C ALA A 26 7.27 -13.69 1.74
N TYR A 27 6.74 -12.49 1.49
CA TYR A 27 5.60 -12.28 0.58
C TYR A 27 5.79 -13.01 -0.78
N PRO A 28 4.81 -13.78 -1.28
CA PRO A 28 5.04 -14.63 -2.43
C PRO A 28 5.29 -13.83 -3.71
N SER A 29 6.17 -14.36 -4.57
CA SER A 29 6.27 -13.87 -5.95
C SER A 29 5.02 -14.32 -6.71
N GLN A 30 4.23 -13.35 -7.20
CA GLN A 30 2.97 -13.64 -7.91
C GLN A 30 3.19 -13.70 -9.42
N SER A 31 2.48 -14.62 -10.08
CA SER A 31 2.61 -14.88 -11.52
C SER A 31 1.60 -14.11 -12.39
N ALA A 32 0.69 -13.34 -11.80
CA ALA A 32 -0.32 -12.61 -12.55
C ALA A 32 0.33 -11.51 -13.43
N PRO A 33 -0.08 -11.34 -14.71
CA PRO A 33 0.55 -10.38 -15.62
C PRO A 33 0.52 -8.91 -15.17
N GLY A 34 -0.45 -8.55 -14.32
CA GLY A 34 -0.57 -7.20 -13.75
C GLY A 34 0.39 -6.92 -12.60
N ILE A 35 1.19 -7.89 -12.16
CA ILE A 35 2.10 -7.71 -11.02
C ILE A 35 3.47 -7.24 -11.50
N VAL A 36 3.91 -6.10 -10.99
CA VAL A 36 5.26 -5.58 -11.20
C VAL A 36 6.01 -5.65 -9.87
N THR A 37 7.02 -6.52 -9.77
CA THR A 37 7.84 -6.65 -8.56
C THR A 37 9.16 -5.90 -8.72
N ILE A 38 9.52 -5.10 -7.72
CA ILE A 38 10.78 -4.35 -7.64
C ILE A 38 11.50 -4.76 -6.34
N ASP A 39 12.71 -5.31 -6.48
CA ASP A 39 13.61 -5.58 -5.36
C ASP A 39 14.24 -4.27 -4.87
N THR A 40 13.90 -3.84 -3.65
CA THR A 40 14.37 -2.57 -3.09
C THR A 40 15.71 -2.71 -2.36
N ARG A 41 16.01 -3.91 -1.84
CA ARG A 41 17.15 -4.18 -0.95
C ARG A 41 17.26 -3.22 0.24
N ALA A 42 16.14 -2.67 0.68
CA ALA A 42 16.06 -1.68 1.75
C ALA A 42 15.14 -2.16 2.88
N SER A 43 15.24 -1.49 4.03
CA SER A 43 14.32 -1.75 5.14
C SER A 43 12.92 -1.28 4.80
N LEU A 44 11.92 -1.95 5.38
CA LEU A 44 10.53 -1.63 5.13
C LEU A 44 10.15 -0.19 5.53
N PRO A 45 10.55 0.32 6.72
CA PRO A 45 10.28 1.72 7.08
C PRO A 45 10.84 2.73 6.07
N ALA A 46 12.07 2.51 5.58
CA ALA A 46 12.71 3.42 4.62
C ALA A 46 11.98 3.42 3.27
N VAL A 47 11.52 2.26 2.80
CA VAL A 47 10.73 2.16 1.56
C VAL A 47 9.35 2.80 1.76
N LEU A 48 8.70 2.55 2.90
CA LEU A 48 7.38 3.09 3.21
C LEU A 48 7.40 4.63 3.28
N GLU A 49 8.40 5.22 3.94
CA GLU A 49 8.57 6.67 4.03
C GLU A 49 8.74 7.29 2.63
N ARG A 50 9.63 6.71 1.80
CA ARG A 50 9.84 7.17 0.42
C ARG A 50 8.61 7.03 -0.48
N VAL A 51 7.80 5.98 -0.29
CA VAL A 51 6.55 5.78 -1.02
C VAL A 51 5.50 6.78 -0.58
N LYS A 52 5.36 7.01 0.74
CA LYS A 52 4.45 8.01 1.30
C LYS A 52 4.77 9.40 0.75
N ASP A 53 6.04 9.81 0.74
CA ASP A 53 6.43 11.13 0.24
C ASP A 53 6.12 11.29 -1.26
N ALA A 54 6.33 10.23 -2.04
CA ALA A 54 5.99 10.24 -3.46
C ALA A 54 4.48 10.38 -3.70
N LEU A 55 3.67 9.67 -2.91
CA LEU A 55 2.22 9.71 -2.99
C LEU A 55 1.67 11.05 -2.52
N ALA A 56 2.27 11.67 -1.50
CA ALA A 56 1.92 13.02 -1.07
C ALA A 56 2.20 14.08 -2.15
N ALA A 57 3.22 13.86 -2.98
CA ALA A 57 3.54 14.74 -4.12
C ALA A 57 2.72 14.43 -5.38
N ALA A 58 1.99 13.31 -5.44
CA ALA A 58 1.24 12.88 -6.61
C ALA A 58 -0.17 13.49 -6.64
N PRO A 59 -0.51 14.38 -7.59
CA PRO A 59 -1.79 15.09 -7.57
C PRO A 59 -2.99 14.25 -8.04
N HIS A 60 -2.75 13.10 -8.66
CA HIS A 60 -3.78 12.28 -9.31
C HIS A 60 -4.30 11.13 -8.44
N VAL A 61 -3.57 10.75 -7.39
CA VAL A 61 -3.91 9.61 -6.53
C VAL A 61 -3.90 9.99 -5.06
N ARG A 62 -4.80 9.38 -4.31
CA ARG A 62 -4.87 9.48 -2.84
C ARG A 62 -4.69 8.09 -2.26
N PRO A 63 -3.70 7.87 -1.39
CA PRO A 63 -3.49 6.55 -0.81
C PRO A 63 -4.49 6.24 0.31
N VAL A 64 -4.92 4.98 0.35
CA VAL A 64 -5.57 4.35 1.51
C VAL A 64 -4.65 3.23 1.98
N TYR A 65 -4.13 3.37 3.19
CA TYR A 65 -3.17 2.43 3.76
C TYR A 65 -3.89 1.33 4.53
N TYR A 66 -3.40 0.12 4.36
CA TYR A 66 -3.88 -1.06 5.04
C TYR A 66 -2.71 -1.77 5.73
N LEU A 67 -2.88 -2.06 7.01
CA LEU A 67 -1.97 -2.86 7.84
C LEU A 67 -2.64 -4.17 8.24
N ASP A 68 -1.84 -5.21 8.44
CA ASP A 68 -2.31 -6.47 8.98
C ASP A 68 -2.71 -6.30 10.46
N ARG A 69 -3.92 -6.74 10.80
CA ARG A 69 -4.46 -6.67 12.17
C ARG A 69 -3.69 -7.57 13.13
N GLU A 70 -3.12 -8.64 12.63
CA GLU A 70 -2.30 -9.60 13.36
C GLU A 70 -1.08 -8.92 14.01
N LEU A 71 -0.53 -7.88 13.38
CA LEU A 71 0.62 -7.14 13.90
C LEU A 71 0.34 -6.51 15.27
N ASP A 72 -0.91 -6.16 15.59
CA ASP A 72 -1.31 -5.60 16.88
C ASP A 72 -1.17 -6.61 18.04
N PHE A 73 -1.11 -7.91 17.74
CA PHE A 73 -1.05 -9.00 18.71
C PHE A 73 0.34 -9.62 18.86
N ILE A 74 1.34 -9.13 18.11
CA ILE A 74 2.71 -9.64 18.16
C ILE A 74 3.55 -8.75 19.06
N ASP A 75 4.00 -9.27 20.20
CA ASP A 75 4.99 -8.57 21.01
C ASP A 75 6.42 -8.99 20.65
N ASP A 76 7.40 -8.39 21.30
CA ASP A 76 8.81 -8.69 21.09
C ASP A 76 9.19 -10.13 21.55
N THR A 77 8.32 -10.83 22.29
CA THR A 77 8.53 -12.25 22.66
C THR A 77 8.17 -13.19 21.50
N LEU A 78 7.14 -12.85 20.72
CA LEU A 78 6.74 -13.58 19.52
C LEU A 78 7.61 -13.23 18.31
N ALA A 79 7.95 -11.96 18.15
CA ALA A 79 8.85 -11.52 17.09
C ALA A 79 9.69 -10.31 17.55
N PRO A 80 11.01 -10.49 17.80
CA PRO A 80 11.87 -9.41 18.27
C PRO A 80 11.83 -8.18 17.35
N GLY A 81 11.56 -7.01 17.94
CA GLY A 81 11.47 -5.73 17.23
C GLY A 81 10.09 -5.39 16.67
N ALA A 82 9.06 -6.21 16.91
CA ALA A 82 7.69 -5.96 16.49
C ALA A 82 7.12 -4.65 17.07
N GLU A 83 7.39 -4.36 18.35
CA GLU A 83 6.89 -3.15 18.98
C GLU A 83 7.53 -1.89 18.40
N ALA A 84 8.85 -1.93 18.20
CA ALA A 84 9.60 -0.84 17.59
C ALA A 84 9.11 -0.58 16.16
N PHE A 85 8.90 -1.65 15.40
CA PHE A 85 8.35 -1.59 14.06
C PHE A 85 6.94 -0.96 14.03
N ARG A 86 6.03 -1.37 14.93
CA ARG A 86 4.69 -0.77 15.02
C ARG A 86 4.75 0.72 15.30
N ARG A 87 5.56 1.14 16.27
CA ARG A 87 5.72 2.58 16.59
C ARG A 87 6.24 3.37 15.40
N GLU A 88 7.23 2.82 14.70
CA GLU A 88 7.83 3.48 13.55
C GLU A 88 6.87 3.57 12.35
N THR A 89 6.15 2.49 12.04
CA THR A 89 5.11 2.50 11.00
C THR A 89 3.99 3.48 11.33
N ALA A 90 3.55 3.53 12.59
CA ALA A 90 2.54 4.50 13.03
C ALA A 90 3.03 5.96 12.89
N ARG A 91 4.31 6.22 13.21
CA ARG A 91 4.94 7.54 13.02
C ARG A 91 4.99 7.92 11.54
N ILE A 92 5.39 7.00 10.67
CA ILE A 92 5.48 7.26 9.22
C ILE A 92 4.09 7.56 8.65
N LEU A 93 3.06 6.82 9.06
CA LEU A 93 1.69 6.95 8.56
C LEU A 93 0.83 7.98 9.32
N GLU A 94 1.44 8.78 10.20
CA GLU A 94 0.71 9.79 10.96
C GLU A 94 -0.05 10.76 10.03
N GLY A 95 -1.34 10.97 10.32
CA GLY A 95 -2.23 11.82 9.53
C GLY A 95 -2.73 11.20 8.21
N ALA A 96 -2.28 10.00 7.84
CA ALA A 96 -2.79 9.29 6.66
C ALA A 96 -4.05 8.46 6.98
N PRO A 97 -4.95 8.24 6.00
CA PRO A 97 -6.04 7.29 6.16
C PRO A 97 -5.49 5.86 6.24
N THR A 98 -5.41 5.32 7.46
CA THR A 98 -4.93 3.96 7.73
C THR A 98 -6.05 3.10 8.28
N GLN A 99 -6.17 1.89 7.75
CA GLN A 99 -7.11 0.86 8.18
C GLN A 99 -6.34 -0.40 8.55
N THR A 100 -6.93 -1.23 9.42
CA THR A 100 -6.41 -2.57 9.70
C THR A 100 -7.38 -3.62 9.18
N LEU A 101 -6.86 -4.71 8.61
CA LEU A 101 -7.65 -5.87 8.24
C LEU A 101 -6.85 -7.16 8.48
N LEU A 102 -7.56 -8.29 8.51
CA LEU A 102 -6.92 -9.60 8.57
C LEU A 102 -6.11 -9.86 7.31
N HIS A 103 -4.96 -10.51 7.46
CA HIS A 103 -4.02 -10.80 6.37
C HIS A 103 -4.70 -11.45 5.16
N ASP A 104 -5.51 -12.48 5.39
CA ASP A 104 -6.26 -13.18 4.33
C ASP A 104 -7.25 -12.28 3.59
N SER A 105 -7.84 -11.29 4.28
CA SER A 105 -8.79 -10.35 3.69
C SER A 105 -8.11 -9.39 2.71
N VAL A 106 -6.83 -9.10 2.90
CA VAL A 106 -6.05 -8.27 1.97
C VAL A 106 -5.89 -9.01 0.64
N PHE A 107 -5.56 -10.30 0.69
CA PHE A 107 -5.37 -11.10 -0.52
C PHE A 107 -6.65 -11.23 -1.33
N ALA A 108 -7.82 -11.36 -0.70
CA ALA A 108 -9.08 -11.35 -1.42
C ALA A 108 -9.28 -10.06 -2.24
N LYS A 109 -8.88 -8.90 -1.70
CA LYS A 109 -8.91 -7.61 -2.42
C LYS A 109 -7.88 -7.58 -3.55
N LEU A 110 -6.65 -8.01 -3.29
CA LEU A 110 -5.55 -8.04 -4.26
C LEU A 110 -5.80 -9.00 -5.43
N ASP A 111 -6.35 -10.19 -5.17
CA ASP A 111 -6.70 -11.18 -6.18
C ASP A 111 -7.77 -10.66 -7.15
N GLN A 112 -8.70 -9.85 -6.65
CA GLN A 112 -9.68 -9.19 -7.50
C GLN A 112 -9.05 -8.05 -8.30
N ALA A 113 -8.21 -7.23 -7.67
CA ALA A 113 -7.56 -6.09 -8.32
C ALA A 113 -6.56 -6.50 -9.40
N SER A 114 -5.68 -7.47 -9.10
CA SER A 114 -4.58 -7.93 -9.97
C SER A 114 -5.04 -8.56 -11.29
N LYS A 115 -6.30 -9.00 -11.36
CA LYS A 115 -6.91 -9.51 -12.61
C LYS A 115 -7.11 -8.42 -13.65
N LEU A 116 -7.30 -7.17 -13.22
CA LEU A 116 -7.72 -6.06 -14.07
C LEU A 116 -6.76 -4.87 -14.04
N PHE A 117 -6.00 -4.70 -12.96
CA PHE A 117 -5.19 -3.52 -12.71
C PHE A 117 -3.78 -3.91 -12.27
N THR A 118 -2.84 -3.02 -12.59
CA THR A 118 -1.46 -3.16 -12.16
C THR A 118 -1.34 -3.07 -10.64
N VAL A 119 -0.54 -3.99 -10.09
CA VAL A 119 -0.13 -4.02 -8.69
C VAL A 119 1.39 -3.92 -8.65
N VAL A 120 1.92 -2.92 -7.95
CA VAL A 120 3.35 -2.72 -7.78
C VAL A 120 3.79 -3.28 -6.43
N VAL A 121 4.66 -4.28 -6.43
CA VAL A 121 5.19 -4.93 -5.24
C VAL A 121 6.62 -4.44 -5.01
N LEU A 122 6.84 -3.69 -3.94
CA LEU A 122 8.13 -3.22 -3.46
C LEU A 122 8.63 -4.21 -2.39
N LYS A 123 9.53 -5.11 -2.81
CA LYS A 123 10.09 -6.16 -1.96
C LYS A 123 11.19 -5.59 -1.07
N THR A 124 11.05 -5.73 0.24
CA THR A 124 11.99 -5.21 1.25
C THR A 124 12.82 -6.33 1.89
N GLU A 125 13.78 -5.95 2.73
CA GLU A 125 14.55 -6.89 3.56
C GLU A 125 13.89 -7.20 4.92
N SER A 126 12.66 -6.73 5.18
CA SER A 126 11.97 -7.04 6.43
C SER A 126 11.69 -8.55 6.53
N THR A 127 12.07 -9.16 7.65
CA THR A 127 11.73 -10.54 8.01
C THR A 127 10.73 -10.60 9.16
N LEU A 128 10.12 -9.47 9.52
CA LEU A 128 9.10 -9.40 10.56
C LEU A 128 7.75 -9.83 9.98
N ALA A 129 7.08 -10.78 10.66
CA ALA A 129 5.76 -11.25 10.26
C ALA A 129 4.74 -10.10 10.29
N TYR A 130 3.83 -10.07 9.31
CA TYR A 130 2.76 -9.07 9.20
C TYR A 130 3.26 -7.62 9.13
N SER A 131 4.50 -7.43 8.69
CA SER A 131 5.09 -6.09 8.53
C SER A 131 4.74 -5.43 7.20
N SER A 132 4.11 -6.17 6.28
CA SER A 132 3.71 -5.68 4.97
C SER A 132 2.65 -4.56 5.08
N VAL A 133 2.78 -3.53 4.24
CA VAL A 133 1.81 -2.43 4.12
C VAL A 133 1.22 -2.43 2.71
N PHE A 134 -0.09 -2.40 2.62
CA PHE A 134 -0.82 -2.45 1.36
C PHE A 134 -1.49 -1.10 1.11
N ILE A 135 -1.34 -0.57 -0.10
CA ILE A 135 -1.76 0.79 -0.42
C ILE A 135 -2.68 0.73 -1.64
N GLU A 136 -3.96 0.99 -1.42
CA GLU A 136 -4.94 1.17 -2.49
C GLU A 136 -4.93 2.63 -2.93
N LEU A 137 -4.93 2.86 -4.24
CA LEU A 137 -4.95 4.20 -4.81
C LEU A 137 -6.39 4.60 -5.17
N ASP A 138 -6.85 5.69 -4.56
CA ASP A 138 -8.11 6.35 -4.87
C ASP A 138 -7.87 7.62 -5.71
N CYS A 139 -8.92 8.22 -6.29
CA CYS A 139 -8.81 9.47 -7.02
C CYS A 139 -8.61 10.65 -6.05
N ALA A 140 -7.51 11.40 -6.21
CA ALA A 140 -7.21 12.54 -5.33
C ALA A 140 -8.16 13.73 -5.48
N TYR A 141 -8.57 14.02 -6.70
CA TYR A 141 -9.36 15.22 -7.01
C TYR A 141 -10.88 14.95 -7.08
N TRP A 142 -11.30 13.69 -6.98
CA TRP A 142 -12.71 13.29 -7.06
C TRP A 142 -13.07 12.27 -5.97
N SER A 143 -13.52 12.77 -4.83
CA SER A 143 -13.90 11.92 -3.69
C SER A 143 -15.25 11.23 -3.89
N ALA A 144 -15.48 10.17 -3.11
CA ALA A 144 -16.78 9.48 -3.05
C ALA A 144 -17.94 10.43 -2.71
N ASP A 145 -17.73 11.46 -1.88
CA ASP A 145 -18.77 12.45 -1.57
C ASP A 145 -19.09 13.35 -2.77
N ARG A 146 -18.07 13.76 -3.54
CA ARG A 146 -18.27 14.52 -4.79
C ARG A 146 -19.04 13.68 -5.81
N GLU A 147 -18.67 12.41 -5.95
CA GLU A 147 -19.38 11.46 -6.80
C GLU A 147 -20.83 11.28 -6.35
N LYS A 148 -21.08 11.06 -5.05
CA LYS A 148 -22.43 10.93 -4.49
C LYS A 148 -23.28 12.18 -4.77
N ALA A 149 -22.72 13.37 -4.54
CA ALA A 149 -23.39 14.63 -4.83
C ALA A 149 -23.74 14.79 -6.32
N LEU A 150 -22.84 14.37 -7.22
CA LEU A 150 -23.11 14.33 -8.66
C LEU A 150 -24.26 13.37 -8.98
N ARG A 151 -24.25 12.14 -8.46
CA ARG A 151 -25.30 11.14 -8.71
C ARG A 151 -26.67 11.61 -8.24
N THR A 152 -26.75 12.24 -7.07
CA THR A 152 -27.99 12.86 -6.58
C THR A 152 -28.50 13.92 -7.56
N ARG A 153 -27.61 14.79 -8.07
CA ARG A 153 -27.98 15.82 -9.05
C ARG A 153 -28.45 15.22 -10.38
N MET A 154 -27.86 14.11 -10.82
CA MET A 154 -28.26 13.42 -12.05
C MET A 154 -29.65 12.77 -11.93
N ALA A 155 -29.99 12.22 -10.77
CA ALA A 155 -31.28 11.55 -10.54
C ALA A 155 -32.49 12.51 -10.50
N HIS A 156 -32.26 13.82 -10.36
CA HIS A 156 -33.29 14.86 -10.35
C HIS A 156 -33.42 15.59 -11.70
N LYS A 157 -32.80 15.05 -12.76
CA LYS A 157 -32.91 15.52 -14.14
C LYS A 157 -33.70 14.53 -14.97
#